data_AF-A0A6P6FXL2-F1
#
_entry.id   AF-A0A6P6FXL2-F1
#
_cell.length_a   1.000
_cell.length_b   1.000
_cell.length_c   1.000
_cell.angle_alpha   90.00
_cell.angle_beta   90.00
_cell.angle_gamma   90.00
#
_symmetry.space_group_name_H-M   'P 1'
#
loop_
_entity.id
_entity.type
_entity.pdbx_description
1 polymer ?
#
loop_
_entity_poly.entity_id
_entity_poly.type
_entity_poly.pdbx_seq_one_letter_code
_entity_poly.pdbx_strand_id
1 'polypeptide(L)'
;MVFGSTSKSFLAIPILTPLGNKTEGIKRITGVHQQREVLDQMAHRLTEEAEKLDIPFQFNPIVSKLENLDVEQLRVKTGEALAISSDLQLHSLLASDDELLRKKSPLPSKTINGTHLSRVLQMNQSTLGELLEKDLVNGYSPSPDSASSSPLSLTTSVKMESFLNSLWGLTPKIMVITEQDSNHNGSSLMERLLEALYSYAALFDCLESTMTRTSVERLKVEKMLFGEEIKNIIACEGAERKERHEKLDKWIQRLDSAGFGNVPLSYYGMLQARRLLQGYGCDGYRIKEESGSVLICWQDRPLFSISAWRCRK
;
A
#
# COMPACT_ATOMS: atom_id res chain seq x y z
N MET A 1 9.79 2.63 14.59
CA MET A 1 10.36 2.46 13.25
C MET A 1 9.34 2.94 12.24
N VAL A 2 9.79 3.60 11.18
CA VAL A 2 8.91 4.09 10.12
C VAL A 2 9.41 3.55 8.78
N PHE A 3 8.56 2.79 8.09
CA PHE A 3 8.70 2.35 6.71
C PHE A 3 7.72 3.18 5.88
N GLY A 4 8.16 3.89 4.84
CA GLY A 4 7.24 4.70 4.03
C GLY A 4 7.83 5.14 2.70
N SER A 5 6.98 5.17 1.66
CA SER A 5 7.34 5.58 0.28
C SER A 5 7.54 7.09 0.14
N THR A 6 6.88 7.88 0.99
CA THR A 6 6.98 9.34 0.94
C THR A 6 7.91 9.87 2.02
N SER A 7 8.88 10.68 1.59
CA SER A 7 9.90 11.44 2.33
C SER A 7 9.40 12.37 3.45
N LYS A 8 8.40 11.99 4.23
CA LYS A 8 7.70 12.87 5.16
C LYS A 8 8.10 12.54 6.60
N SER A 9 9.16 13.19 7.07
CA SER A 9 9.46 13.37 8.50
C SER A 9 8.26 13.92 9.30
N PHE A 10 7.29 14.53 8.64
CA PHE A 10 6.02 15.01 9.21
C PHE A 10 5.14 13.93 9.87
N LEU A 11 5.28 12.64 9.57
CA LEU A 11 4.54 11.60 10.29
C LEU A 11 5.17 11.27 11.64
N ALA A 12 6.48 11.50 11.80
CA ALA A 12 7.20 11.21 13.03
C ALA A 12 7.26 12.42 13.99
N ILE A 13 7.16 13.65 13.49
CA ILE A 13 7.17 14.87 14.33
C ILE A 13 6.02 14.89 15.36
N PRO A 14 4.75 14.60 14.99
CA PRO A 14 3.64 14.51 15.95
C PRO A 14 3.79 13.40 16.99
N ILE A 15 4.72 12.45 16.79
CA ILE A 15 5.01 11.37 17.76
C ILE A 15 5.99 11.86 18.84
N LEU A 16 6.85 12.85 18.54
CA LEU A 16 7.80 13.40 19.51
C LEU A 16 7.10 14.27 20.57
N THR A 17 6.08 15.04 20.17
CA THR A 17 5.38 15.99 21.07
C THR A 17 4.70 15.30 22.28
N PRO A 18 3.99 14.17 22.14
CA PRO A 18 3.39 13.46 23.29
C PRO A 18 4.40 12.72 24.16
N LEU A 19 5.61 12.44 23.64
CA LEU A 19 6.65 11.65 24.32
C LEU A 19 7.49 12.47 25.30
N GLY A 20 7.55 13.80 25.13
CA GLY A 20 8.34 14.68 25.99
C GLY A 20 7.93 14.69 27.47
N ASN A 21 6.68 14.32 27.79
CA ASN A 21 6.15 14.44 29.16
C ASN A 21 6.07 13.11 29.95
N LYS A 22 6.37 11.94 29.36
CA LYS A 22 5.92 10.66 29.95
C LYS A 22 6.94 9.52 30.05
N THR A 23 8.17 9.67 29.57
CA THR A 23 9.09 8.51 29.52
C THR A 23 10.55 8.90 29.72
N GLU A 24 11.15 8.36 30.77
CA GLU A 24 12.60 8.35 30.96
C GLU A 24 13.24 7.42 29.92
N GLY A 25 14.16 7.94 29.11
CA GLY A 25 14.96 7.15 28.17
C GLY A 25 15.07 7.74 26.75
N ILE A 26 16.20 7.48 26.10
CA ILE A 26 16.51 7.94 24.75
C ILE A 26 15.48 7.40 23.75
N LYS A 27 14.93 8.30 22.94
CA LYS A 27 14.00 7.97 21.85
C LYS A 27 14.78 7.62 20.59
N ARG A 28 14.51 6.46 20.01
CA ARG A 28 15.18 5.99 18.80
C ARG A 28 14.21 5.82 17.65
N ILE A 29 14.51 6.44 16.52
CA ILE A 29 13.81 6.23 15.25
C ILE A 29 14.77 5.63 14.23
N THR A 30 14.42 4.47 13.71
CA THR A 30 15.05 3.88 12.53
C THR A 30 14.21 4.23 11.31
N GLY A 31 14.82 4.90 10.33
CA GLY A 31 14.21 5.22 9.04
C GLY A 31 14.81 4.34 7.95
N VAL A 32 13.95 3.73 7.12
CA VAL A 32 14.37 2.90 6.00
C VAL A 32 13.92 3.53 4.69
N HIS A 33 14.87 3.81 3.79
CA HIS A 33 14.57 4.43 2.50
C HIS A 33 15.67 4.12 1.47
N GLN A 34 15.36 4.18 0.18
CA GLN A 34 16.32 3.86 -0.89
C GLN A 34 17.34 5.00 -1.13
N GLN A 35 16.94 6.23 -0.85
CA GLN A 35 17.74 7.44 -1.06
C GLN A 35 18.29 7.95 0.27
N ARG A 36 19.61 8.12 0.34
CA ARG A 36 20.30 8.61 1.54
C ARG A 36 19.95 10.07 1.84
N GLU A 37 19.78 10.88 0.81
CA GLU A 37 19.47 12.30 0.91
C GLU A 37 18.14 12.53 1.66
N VAL A 38 17.16 11.66 1.44
CA VAL A 38 15.87 11.69 2.15
C VAL A 38 16.05 11.36 3.64
N LEU A 39 16.89 10.37 3.96
CA LEU A 39 17.17 9.99 5.34
C LEU A 39 17.96 11.07 6.07
N ASP A 40 18.92 11.71 5.42
CA ASP A 40 19.71 12.80 6.01
C ASP A 40 18.82 14.02 6.31
N GLN A 41 17.91 14.37 5.39
CA GLN A 41 16.91 15.43 5.62
C GLN A 41 15.94 15.07 6.77
N MET A 42 15.49 13.81 6.84
CA MET A 42 14.64 13.33 7.92
C MET A 42 15.37 13.38 9.27
N ALA A 43 16.62 12.93 9.32
CA ALA A 43 17.47 12.95 10.50
C ALA A 43 17.65 14.38 11.02
N HIS A 44 18.02 15.31 10.13
CA HIS A 44 18.19 16.72 10.49
C HIS A 44 16.93 17.28 11.14
N ARG A 45 15.77 17.13 10.47
CA ARG A 45 14.50 17.70 10.95
C ARG A 45 14.03 17.07 12.26
N LEU A 46 14.18 15.76 12.43
CA LEU A 46 13.74 15.08 13.66
C LEU A 46 14.65 15.43 14.85
N THR A 47 15.96 15.53 14.62
CA THR A 47 16.91 15.94 15.66
C THR A 47 16.65 17.38 16.09
N GLU A 48 16.47 18.29 15.14
CA GLU A 48 16.16 19.70 15.43
C GLU A 48 14.88 19.84 16.27
N GLU A 49 13.82 19.10 15.93
CA GLU A 49 12.56 19.12 16.71
C GLU A 49 12.70 18.44 18.08
N ALA A 50 13.50 17.38 18.19
CA ALA A 50 13.78 16.75 19.47
C ALA A 50 14.59 17.65 20.42
N GLU A 51 15.56 18.40 19.88
CA GLU A 51 16.35 19.39 20.63
C GLU A 51 15.45 20.52 21.16
N LYS A 52 14.54 21.04 20.33
CA LYS A 52 13.55 22.06 20.76
C LYS A 52 12.66 21.58 21.92
N LEU A 53 12.42 20.27 22.00
CA LEU A 53 11.59 19.65 23.02
C LEU A 53 12.38 19.09 24.22
N ASP A 54 13.71 19.26 24.23
CA ASP A 54 14.63 18.68 25.22
C ASP A 54 14.48 17.16 25.38
N ILE A 55 14.28 16.46 24.26
CA ILE A 55 14.11 15.01 24.21
C ILE A 55 15.43 14.36 23.78
N PRO A 56 16.06 13.50 24.61
CA PRO A 56 17.20 12.71 24.17
C PRO A 56 16.80 11.81 23.00
N PHE A 57 17.40 12.03 21.83
CA PHE A 57 16.96 11.44 20.57
C PHE A 57 18.10 10.85 19.76
N GLN A 58 17.82 9.73 19.08
CA GLN A 58 18.74 9.06 18.17
C GLN A 58 18.01 8.67 16.88
N PHE A 59 18.57 9.07 15.73
CA PHE A 59 18.14 8.60 14.43
C PHE A 59 19.11 7.54 13.87
N ASN A 60 18.57 6.45 13.32
CA ASN A 60 19.35 5.38 12.70
C ASN A 60 18.90 5.18 11.23
N PRO A 61 19.64 5.70 10.24
CA PRO A 61 19.29 5.55 8.83
C PRO A 61 19.69 4.16 8.29
N ILE A 62 18.79 3.54 7.53
CA ILE A 62 19.09 2.32 6.75
C ILE A 62 18.76 2.61 5.28
N VAL A 63 19.81 2.61 4.45
CA VAL A 63 19.66 2.80 3.00
C VAL A 63 19.34 1.46 2.37
N SER A 64 18.06 1.17 2.16
CA SER A 64 17.61 -0.09 1.54
C SER A 64 16.22 0.04 0.94
N LYS A 65 15.92 -0.81 -0.04
CA LYS A 65 14.55 -1.10 -0.45
C LYS A 65 13.91 -2.00 0.61
N LEU A 66 12.61 -1.85 0.85
CA LEU A 66 11.90 -2.74 1.78
C LEU A 66 12.06 -4.22 1.39
N GLU A 67 12.09 -4.48 0.08
CA GLU A 67 12.22 -5.80 -0.50
C GLU A 67 13.57 -6.49 -0.23
N ASN A 68 14.60 -5.74 0.17
CA ASN A 68 15.95 -6.22 0.48
C ASN A 68 16.34 -5.92 1.92
N LEU A 69 15.39 -5.50 2.75
CA LEU A 69 15.65 -5.15 4.14
C LEU A 69 15.91 -6.42 4.96
N ASP A 70 17.10 -6.49 5.53
CA ASP A 70 17.40 -7.41 6.60
C ASP A 70 16.97 -6.80 7.94
N VAL A 71 16.05 -7.47 8.64
CA VAL A 71 15.49 -6.99 9.92
C VAL A 71 16.55 -6.92 11.03
N GLU A 72 17.67 -7.63 10.92
CA GLU A 72 18.76 -7.56 11.90
C GLU A 72 19.43 -6.17 11.88
N GLN A 73 19.45 -5.49 10.73
CA GLN A 73 19.99 -4.14 10.59
C GLN A 73 19.20 -3.10 11.39
N LEU A 74 17.97 -3.42 11.80
CA LEU A 74 17.15 -2.55 12.65
C LEU A 74 17.74 -2.41 14.06
N ARG A 75 18.61 -3.34 14.48
CA ARG A 75 19.36 -3.33 15.76
C ARG A 75 18.44 -3.12 16.96
N VAL A 76 17.30 -3.82 17.02
CA VAL A 76 16.37 -3.74 18.16
C VAL A 76 17.08 -4.24 19.42
N LYS A 77 17.07 -3.45 20.49
CA LYS A 77 17.71 -3.84 21.75
C LYS A 77 16.71 -4.52 22.66
N THR A 78 17.17 -5.53 23.40
CA THR A 78 16.37 -6.18 24.44
C THR A 78 15.93 -5.15 25.49
N GLY A 79 14.63 -5.17 25.84
CA GLY A 79 14.05 -4.26 26.83
C GLY A 79 13.46 -2.96 26.24
N GLU A 80 13.70 -2.66 24.97
CA GLU A 80 13.07 -1.51 24.32
C GLU A 80 11.62 -1.82 23.87
N ALA A 81 10.73 -0.85 24.02
CA ALA A 81 9.39 -0.93 23.44
C ALA A 81 9.46 -0.60 21.94
N LEU A 82 9.14 -1.58 21.10
CA LEU A 82 9.16 -1.41 19.65
C LEU A 82 7.78 -1.07 19.09
N ALA A 83 7.70 0.01 18.31
CA ALA A 83 6.58 0.31 17.42
C ALA A 83 7.04 0.31 15.95
N ILE A 84 6.21 -0.22 15.05
CA ILE A 84 6.45 -0.23 13.60
C ILE A 84 5.34 0.58 12.92
N SER A 85 5.71 1.42 11.96
CA SER A 85 4.78 2.07 11.02
C SER A 85 5.15 1.63 9.62
N SER A 86 4.20 1.18 8.81
CA SER A 86 4.39 0.91 7.38
C SER A 86 3.35 1.67 6.58
N ASP A 87 3.79 2.61 5.75
CA ASP A 87 2.93 3.51 5.00
C ASP A 87 3.11 3.33 3.50
N LEU A 88 2.14 2.66 2.86
CA LEU A 88 2.04 2.39 1.43
C LEU A 88 3.28 1.66 0.89
N GLN A 89 3.64 0.53 1.48
CA GLN A 89 4.89 -0.17 1.14
C GLN A 89 4.76 -1.69 1.09
N LEU A 90 3.87 -2.29 1.89
CA LEU A 90 3.78 -3.73 2.00
C LEU A 90 3.30 -4.35 0.69
N HIS A 91 2.39 -3.69 -0.05
CA HIS A 91 1.90 -4.21 -1.34
C HIS A 91 3.03 -4.54 -2.33
N SER A 92 4.17 -3.83 -2.28
CA SER A 92 5.32 -4.08 -3.15
C SER A 92 5.94 -5.47 -2.96
N LEU A 93 5.81 -6.06 -1.75
CA LEU A 93 6.30 -7.40 -1.42
C LEU A 93 5.38 -8.50 -1.97
N LEU A 94 4.20 -8.16 -2.51
CA LEU A 94 3.32 -9.09 -3.19
C LEU A 94 3.77 -9.37 -4.63
N ALA A 95 4.79 -8.67 -5.13
CA ALA A 95 5.39 -8.97 -6.41
C ALA A 95 6.00 -10.39 -6.39
N SER A 96 5.47 -11.27 -7.25
CA SER A 96 5.93 -12.64 -7.40
C SER A 96 7.02 -12.74 -8.46
N ASP A 97 8.07 -13.52 -8.18
CA ASP A 97 8.89 -14.11 -9.24
C ASP A 97 8.11 -15.29 -9.84
N ASP A 98 7.25 -15.01 -10.81
CA ASP A 98 6.43 -16.02 -11.51
C ASP A 98 7.28 -17.11 -12.19
N GLU A 99 8.59 -16.87 -12.37
CA GLU A 99 9.59 -17.84 -12.85
C GLU A 99 9.67 -19.12 -12.00
N LEU A 100 9.49 -19.02 -10.68
CA LEU A 100 9.56 -20.19 -9.79
C LEU A 100 8.33 -21.10 -9.88
N LEU A 101 7.18 -20.56 -10.31
CA LEU A 101 5.94 -21.31 -10.49
C LEU A 101 5.88 -22.01 -11.86
N ARG A 102 6.47 -21.42 -12.91
CA ARG A 102 6.61 -22.08 -14.23
C ARG A 102 7.57 -23.27 -14.22
N LYS A 103 8.58 -23.27 -13.35
CA LYS A 103 9.54 -24.39 -13.22
C LYS A 103 8.98 -25.63 -12.50
N LYS A 104 7.78 -25.57 -11.91
CA LYS A 104 7.15 -26.70 -11.21
C LYS A 104 6.06 -27.43 -12.02
N SER A 105 5.76 -27.02 -13.24
CA SER A 105 4.85 -27.75 -14.13
C SER A 105 5.64 -28.57 -15.16
N PRO A 106 5.65 -29.91 -15.13
CA PRO A 106 6.12 -30.71 -16.23
C PRO A 106 5.02 -30.80 -17.28
N LEU A 107 5.15 -30.07 -18.40
CA LEU A 107 4.33 -30.29 -19.59
C LEU A 107 5.20 -30.89 -20.69
N PRO A 108 4.73 -31.99 -21.34
CA PRO A 108 5.50 -32.69 -22.35
C PRO A 108 5.59 -31.86 -23.63
N SER A 109 6.79 -31.83 -24.20
CA SER A 109 7.06 -31.26 -25.52
C SER A 109 6.28 -32.03 -26.59
N LYS A 110 5.44 -31.31 -27.34
CA LYS A 110 5.03 -31.73 -28.68
C LYS A 110 5.25 -30.58 -29.66
N THR A 111 6.30 -30.78 -30.46
CA THR A 111 6.53 -30.18 -31.76
C THR A 111 5.27 -30.27 -32.62
N ILE A 112 4.86 -29.17 -33.28
CA ILE A 112 4.35 -29.17 -34.66
C ILE A 112 4.52 -27.75 -35.24
N ASN A 113 5.24 -27.75 -36.36
CA ASN A 113 5.46 -26.80 -37.44
C ASN A 113 4.60 -25.53 -37.52
N GLY A 114 5.29 -24.44 -37.83
CA GLY A 114 4.75 -23.10 -37.99
C GLY A 114 3.89 -22.87 -39.24
N THR A 115 3.19 -21.74 -39.20
CA THR A 115 3.08 -20.77 -40.31
C THR A 115 2.47 -19.47 -39.77
N HIS A 116 3.01 -18.34 -40.24
CA HIS A 116 2.36 -17.03 -40.36
C HIS A 116 2.45 -15.98 -39.23
N LEU A 117 3.69 -15.52 -38.97
CA LEU A 117 3.96 -14.16 -38.49
C LEU A 117 3.78 -13.17 -39.64
N SER A 118 2.59 -12.56 -39.75
CA SER A 118 2.34 -11.33 -40.56
C SER A 118 0.93 -10.79 -40.27
N ARG A 119 0.75 -10.09 -39.13
CA ARG A 119 -0.25 -9.02 -38.97
C ARG A 119 -0.02 -8.20 -37.71
N VAL A 120 1.11 -7.50 -37.66
CA VAL A 120 1.27 -6.30 -36.83
C VAL A 120 1.26 -5.13 -37.80
N LEU A 121 0.51 -4.07 -37.46
CA LEU A 121 0.13 -2.90 -38.26
C LEU A 121 -1.24 -2.98 -38.97
N GLN A 122 -2.30 -3.01 -38.16
CA GLN A 122 -3.53 -2.29 -38.47
C GLN A 122 -4.11 -1.73 -37.17
N MET A 123 -3.69 -0.51 -36.83
CA MET A 123 -4.31 0.31 -35.78
C MET A 123 -5.70 0.68 -36.25
N ASN A 124 -6.74 0.19 -35.57
CA ASN A 124 -8.06 0.81 -35.61
C ASN A 124 -8.17 1.69 -34.37
N GLN A 125 -8.32 3.00 -34.59
CA GLN A 125 -8.67 3.97 -33.56
C GLN A 125 -10.12 3.69 -33.14
N SER A 126 -10.31 2.94 -32.06
CA SER A 126 -11.57 2.97 -31.31
C SER A 126 -11.26 3.60 -29.96
N THR A 127 -12.04 4.61 -29.59
CA THR A 127 -11.85 5.33 -28.33
C THR A 127 -12.40 4.48 -27.19
N LEU A 128 -11.83 4.61 -25.98
CA LEU A 128 -12.17 3.80 -24.81
C LEU A 128 -13.69 3.80 -24.48
N GLY A 129 -14.42 4.85 -24.89
CA GLY A 129 -15.87 4.95 -24.77
C GLY A 129 -16.65 3.93 -25.63
N GLU A 130 -16.16 3.58 -26.81
CA GLU A 130 -16.85 2.65 -27.73
C GLU A 130 -16.77 1.18 -27.28
N LEU A 131 -15.79 0.83 -26.44
CA LEU A 131 -15.68 -0.49 -25.81
C LEU A 131 -16.70 -0.65 -24.67
N LEU A 132 -16.97 0.42 -23.92
CA LEU A 132 -17.90 0.39 -22.80
C LEU A 132 -19.36 0.34 -23.26
N GLU A 133 -19.69 0.92 -24.42
CA GLU A 133 -21.05 0.85 -24.99
C GLU A 133 -21.41 -0.53 -25.54
N LYS A 134 -20.41 -1.29 -26.03
CA LYS A 134 -20.66 -2.63 -26.61
C LYS A 134 -21.06 -3.69 -25.59
N ASP A 135 -20.74 -3.50 -24.32
CA ASP A 135 -21.09 -4.44 -23.24
C ASP A 135 -22.48 -4.20 -22.64
N LEU A 136 -23.16 -3.10 -23.00
CA LEU A 136 -24.52 -2.79 -22.53
C LEU A 136 -25.65 -3.30 -23.44
N VAL A 137 -25.34 -3.85 -24.63
CA VAL A 137 -26.36 -4.18 -25.67
C VAL A 137 -26.53 -5.68 -25.94
N ASN A 138 -25.72 -6.56 -25.36
CA ASN A 138 -25.95 -8.02 -25.49
C ASN A 138 -26.64 -8.58 -24.25
N GLY A 139 -27.96 -8.78 -24.41
CA GLY A 139 -28.89 -9.25 -23.39
C GLY A 139 -28.58 -10.61 -22.80
N TYR A 140 -29.02 -10.73 -21.54
CA TYR A 140 -29.08 -11.90 -20.69
C TYR A 140 -29.70 -13.14 -21.36
N SER A 141 -29.09 -14.29 -21.11
CA SER A 141 -29.79 -15.58 -21.03
C SER A 141 -29.22 -16.36 -19.85
N PRO A 142 -30.03 -16.78 -18.86
CA PRO A 142 -29.54 -17.55 -17.72
C PRO A 142 -29.50 -19.04 -18.07
N SER A 143 -28.30 -19.63 -18.03
CA SER A 143 -28.15 -21.08 -17.90
C SER A 143 -27.93 -21.41 -16.41
N PRO A 144 -28.67 -22.36 -15.82
CA PRO A 144 -28.41 -22.79 -14.46
C PRO A 144 -27.23 -23.75 -14.45
N ASP A 145 -26.54 -23.82 -13.32
CA ASP A 145 -25.45 -24.75 -12.96
C ASP A 145 -24.04 -24.19 -13.08
N SER A 146 -23.63 -23.43 -12.06
CA SER A 146 -22.44 -23.71 -11.25
C SER A 146 -22.26 -22.63 -10.20
N ALA A 147 -23.05 -22.73 -9.12
CA ALA A 147 -22.69 -22.11 -7.87
C ALA A 147 -21.49 -22.88 -7.27
N SER A 148 -20.28 -22.44 -7.63
CA SER A 148 -19.09 -22.67 -6.82
C SER A 148 -18.32 -21.37 -6.79
N SER A 149 -18.78 -20.45 -5.94
CA SER A 149 -17.95 -19.37 -5.43
C SER A 149 -16.81 -20.03 -4.64
N SER A 150 -15.72 -20.33 -5.35
CA SER A 150 -14.47 -20.74 -4.73
C SER A 150 -14.08 -19.68 -3.70
N PRO A 151 -13.71 -20.05 -2.47
CA PRO A 151 -13.22 -19.07 -1.51
C PRO A 151 -12.03 -18.34 -2.13
N LEU A 152 -12.01 -17.01 -2.00
CA LEU A 152 -10.95 -16.12 -2.50
C LEU A 152 -9.58 -16.73 -2.16
N SER A 153 -8.93 -17.36 -3.15
CA SER A 153 -7.61 -17.95 -2.95
C SER A 153 -6.65 -16.79 -2.72
N LEU A 154 -6.15 -16.66 -1.49
CA LEU A 154 -5.09 -15.70 -1.18
C LEU A 154 -3.90 -16.00 -2.10
N THR A 155 -3.46 -15.04 -2.90
CA THR A 155 -2.19 -15.17 -3.60
C THR A 155 -1.09 -15.09 -2.54
N THR A 156 -0.50 -16.25 -2.23
CA THR A 156 0.57 -16.40 -1.25
C THR A 156 1.87 -15.84 -1.83
N SER A 157 2.38 -14.75 -1.25
CA SER A 157 3.72 -14.27 -1.56
C SER A 157 4.67 -14.76 -0.47
N VAL A 158 5.59 -15.65 -0.83
CA VAL A 158 6.61 -16.19 0.09
C VAL A 158 7.47 -15.06 0.67
N LYS A 159 7.75 -14.02 -0.13
CA LYS A 159 8.51 -12.85 0.30
C LYS A 159 7.78 -12.08 1.39
N MET A 160 6.49 -11.85 1.20
CA MET A 160 5.63 -11.20 2.17
C MET A 160 5.51 -12.01 3.46
N GLU A 161 5.26 -13.31 3.37
CA GLU A 161 5.15 -14.19 4.53
C GLU A 161 6.46 -14.20 5.35
N SER A 162 7.60 -14.36 4.68
CA SER A 162 8.92 -14.29 5.33
C SER A 162 9.14 -12.94 6.02
N PHE A 163 8.76 -11.83 5.36
CA PHE A 163 8.90 -10.49 5.90
C PHE A 163 8.04 -10.29 7.15
N LEU A 164 6.76 -10.67 7.11
CA LEU A 164 5.87 -10.57 8.27
C LEU A 164 6.33 -11.46 9.43
N ASN A 165 6.82 -12.67 9.15
CA ASN A 165 7.41 -13.54 10.17
C ASN A 165 8.67 -12.91 10.81
N SER A 166 9.51 -12.26 10.00
CA SER A 166 10.67 -11.53 10.48
C SER A 166 10.27 -10.36 11.39
N LEU A 167 9.23 -9.59 11.02
CA LEU A 167 8.68 -8.53 11.87
C LEU A 167 8.06 -9.08 13.16
N TRP A 168 7.38 -10.24 13.08
CA TRP A 168 6.79 -10.89 14.25
C TRP A 168 7.88 -11.31 15.25
N GLY A 169 9.01 -11.81 14.76
CA GLY A 169 10.18 -12.16 15.57
C GLY A 169 10.80 -10.98 16.34
N LEU A 170 10.58 -9.74 15.89
CA LEU A 170 11.00 -8.53 16.63
C LEU A 170 10.09 -8.23 17.83
N THR A 171 8.96 -8.91 17.96
CA THR A 171 7.96 -8.72 19.03
C THR A 171 7.48 -7.26 19.21
N PRO A 172 7.09 -6.56 18.13
CA PRO A 172 6.59 -5.19 18.23
C PRO A 172 5.39 -5.10 19.18
N LYS A 173 5.38 -4.05 20.01
CA LYS A 173 4.23 -3.71 20.87
C LYS A 173 3.03 -3.29 20.04
N ILE A 174 3.29 -2.58 18.95
CA ILE A 174 2.28 -2.14 17.99
C ILE A 174 2.92 -2.02 16.61
N MET A 175 2.17 -2.39 15.58
CA MET A 175 2.47 -2.15 14.19
C MET A 175 1.27 -1.45 13.56
N VAL A 176 1.48 -0.28 12.96
CA VAL A 176 0.47 0.47 12.24
C VAL A 176 0.75 0.32 10.74
N ILE A 177 -0.27 -0.03 9.97
CA ILE A 177 -0.18 -0.25 8.54
C ILE A 177 -1.18 0.67 7.86
N THR A 178 -0.67 1.47 6.93
CA THR A 178 -1.46 2.26 5.98
C THR A 178 -1.27 1.67 4.59
N GLU A 179 -2.34 1.26 3.92
CA GLU A 179 -2.30 0.68 2.57
C GLU A 179 -3.43 1.21 1.69
N GLN A 180 -3.23 1.25 0.37
CA GLN A 180 -4.29 1.61 -0.56
C GLN A 180 -5.38 0.51 -0.55
N ASP A 181 -6.64 0.91 -0.37
CA ASP A 181 -7.77 -0.01 -0.23
C ASP A 181 -8.47 -0.23 -1.58
N SER A 182 -7.81 -0.95 -2.48
CA SER A 182 -8.32 -1.24 -3.82
C SER A 182 -7.71 -2.52 -4.38
N ASN A 183 -8.46 -3.32 -5.12
CA ASN A 183 -7.98 -4.61 -5.65
C ASN A 183 -7.29 -4.42 -7.02
N HIS A 184 -6.08 -3.86 -7.02
CA HIS A 184 -5.25 -3.73 -8.22
C HIS A 184 -4.38 -4.98 -8.49
N ASN A 185 -4.48 -6.00 -7.65
CA ASN A 185 -3.78 -7.27 -7.82
C ASN A 185 -4.65 -8.37 -8.46
N GLY A 186 -5.61 -7.99 -9.31
CA GLY A 186 -6.41 -8.91 -10.13
C GLY A 186 -5.56 -9.82 -11.02
N SER A 187 -6.11 -10.98 -11.36
CA SER A 187 -5.42 -12.01 -12.15
C SER A 187 -5.38 -11.66 -13.64
N SER A 188 -6.43 -11.00 -14.14
CA SER A 188 -6.53 -10.56 -15.53
C SER A 188 -6.28 -9.07 -15.68
N LEU A 189 -5.80 -8.66 -16.87
CA LEU A 189 -5.63 -7.25 -17.20
C LEU A 189 -6.94 -6.46 -17.06
N MET A 190 -8.08 -7.06 -17.47
CA MET A 190 -9.38 -6.39 -17.45
C MET A 190 -9.85 -6.10 -16.01
N GLU A 191 -9.67 -7.04 -15.08
CA GLU A 191 -9.93 -6.81 -13.65
C GLU A 191 -9.11 -5.64 -13.11
N ARG A 192 -7.80 -5.63 -13.40
CA ARG A 192 -6.90 -4.57 -12.94
C ARG A 192 -7.24 -3.22 -13.57
N LEU A 193 -7.56 -3.21 -14.86
CA LEU A 193 -7.91 -1.98 -15.60
C LEU A 193 -9.18 -1.34 -15.06
N LEU A 194 -10.25 -2.13 -14.90
CA LEU A 194 -11.52 -1.61 -14.40
C LEU A 194 -11.39 -1.07 -12.98
N GLU A 195 -10.74 -1.82 -12.08
CA GLU A 195 -10.55 -1.33 -10.70
C GLU A 195 -9.62 -0.12 -10.63
N ALA A 196 -8.53 -0.08 -11.40
CA ALA A 196 -7.68 1.09 -11.47
C ALA A 196 -8.47 2.32 -11.97
N LEU A 197 -9.29 2.17 -13.01
CA LEU A 197 -10.12 3.27 -13.51
C LEU A 197 -11.01 3.85 -12.41
N TYR A 198 -11.72 3.01 -11.66
CA TYR A 198 -12.60 3.47 -10.57
C TYR A 198 -11.81 4.11 -9.42
N SER A 199 -10.69 3.51 -9.00
CA SER A 199 -9.88 4.02 -7.89
C SER A 199 -9.23 5.36 -8.22
N TYR A 200 -8.61 5.47 -9.40
CA TYR A 200 -7.93 6.68 -9.80
C TYR A 200 -8.91 7.78 -10.23
N ALA A 201 -10.07 7.47 -10.81
CA ALA A 201 -11.11 8.48 -11.02
C ALA A 201 -11.44 9.22 -9.71
N ALA A 202 -11.64 8.48 -8.61
CA ALA A 202 -11.89 9.10 -7.31
C ALA A 202 -10.69 9.94 -6.80
N LEU A 203 -9.45 9.51 -7.02
CA LEU A 203 -8.26 10.29 -6.65
C LEU A 203 -8.09 11.57 -7.49
N PHE A 204 -8.38 11.51 -8.78
CA PHE A 204 -8.38 12.68 -9.66
C PHE A 204 -9.50 13.65 -9.30
N ASP A 205 -10.70 13.15 -8.95
CA ASP A 205 -11.81 13.96 -8.44
C ASP A 205 -11.42 14.68 -7.12
N CYS A 206 -10.68 14.00 -6.22
CA CYS A 206 -10.13 14.62 -5.01
C CYS A 206 -9.25 15.84 -5.36
N LEU A 207 -8.33 15.69 -6.31
CA LEU A 207 -7.46 16.79 -6.75
C LEU A 207 -8.24 17.90 -7.43
N GLU A 208 -9.27 17.56 -8.21
CA GLU A 208 -10.12 18.55 -8.85
C GLU A 208 -10.91 19.39 -7.84
N SER A 209 -11.37 18.77 -6.75
CA SER A 209 -12.10 19.48 -5.70
C SER A 209 -11.22 20.40 -4.84
N THR A 210 -9.91 20.15 -4.77
CA THR A 210 -8.99 20.83 -3.83
C THR A 210 -7.95 21.71 -4.52
N MET A 211 -7.69 21.53 -5.81
CA MET A 211 -6.60 22.17 -6.54
C MET A 211 -7.01 22.65 -7.93
N THR A 212 -6.50 23.81 -8.33
CA THR A 212 -6.73 24.36 -9.67
C THR A 212 -6.07 23.49 -10.75
N ARG A 213 -6.68 23.42 -11.93
CA ARG A 213 -6.16 22.62 -13.07
C ARG A 213 -4.79 23.07 -13.57
N THR A 214 -4.40 24.32 -13.30
CA THR A 214 -3.10 24.88 -13.69
C THR A 214 -2.03 24.73 -12.61
N SER A 215 -2.35 24.15 -11.44
CA SER A 215 -1.36 23.94 -10.38
C SER A 215 -0.28 22.96 -10.84
N VAL A 216 0.98 23.39 -10.71
CA VAL A 216 2.14 22.56 -11.04
C VAL A 216 2.25 21.38 -10.07
N GLU A 217 1.89 21.56 -8.81
CA GLU A 217 1.86 20.52 -7.78
C GLU A 217 0.84 19.45 -8.13
N ARG A 218 -0.38 19.85 -8.54
CA ARG A 218 -1.41 18.92 -9.03
C ARG A 218 -0.88 18.10 -10.21
N LEU A 219 -0.35 18.76 -11.23
CA LEU A 219 0.18 18.09 -12.43
C LEU A 219 1.33 17.11 -12.10
N LYS A 220 2.17 17.45 -11.11
CA LYS A 220 3.22 16.55 -10.62
C LYS A 220 2.64 15.32 -9.94
N VAL A 221 1.63 15.46 -9.09
CA VAL A 221 0.97 14.31 -8.42
C VAL A 221 0.27 13.43 -9.46
N GLU A 222 -0.53 14.01 -10.35
CA GLU A 222 -1.25 13.27 -11.39
C GLU A 222 -0.28 12.49 -12.30
N LYS A 223 0.83 13.11 -12.72
CA LYS A 223 1.77 12.49 -13.65
C LYS A 223 2.80 11.59 -13.00
N MET A 224 3.47 12.06 -11.95
CA MET A 224 4.66 11.41 -11.38
C MET A 224 4.33 10.45 -10.24
N LEU A 225 3.11 10.50 -9.69
CA LEU A 225 2.63 9.53 -8.70
C LEU A 225 1.56 8.64 -9.35
N PHE A 226 0.35 9.17 -9.57
CA PHE A 226 -0.77 8.36 -10.07
C PHE A 226 -0.48 7.76 -11.45
N GLY A 227 0.11 8.54 -12.36
CA GLY A 227 0.47 8.08 -13.70
C GLY A 227 1.46 6.92 -13.72
N GLU A 228 2.50 6.96 -12.87
CA GLU A 228 3.47 5.87 -12.78
C GLU A 228 2.87 4.64 -12.07
N GLU A 229 2.00 4.82 -11.07
CA GLU A 229 1.30 3.71 -10.43
C GLU A 229 0.35 3.01 -11.41
N ILE A 230 -0.50 3.77 -12.12
CA ILE A 230 -1.40 3.26 -13.17
C ILE A 230 -0.60 2.50 -14.23
N LYS A 231 0.50 3.08 -14.70
CA LYS A 231 1.38 2.44 -15.68
C LYS A 231 1.93 1.12 -15.15
N ASN A 232 2.36 1.05 -13.90
CA ASN A 232 2.85 -0.21 -13.31
C ASN A 232 1.74 -1.26 -13.18
N ILE A 233 0.52 -0.86 -12.78
CA ILE A 233 -0.64 -1.77 -12.65
C ILE A 233 -1.03 -2.39 -14.01
N ILE A 234 -1.00 -1.60 -15.08
CA ILE A 234 -1.54 -1.97 -16.39
C ILE A 234 -0.47 -2.54 -17.33
N ALA A 235 0.71 -1.92 -17.38
CA ALA A 235 1.74 -2.25 -18.38
C ALA A 235 2.81 -3.24 -17.89
N CYS A 236 2.91 -3.50 -16.59
CA CYS A 236 3.89 -4.44 -16.02
C CYS A 236 3.22 -5.77 -15.63
N GLU A 237 4.03 -6.83 -15.55
CA GLU A 237 3.64 -8.16 -15.05
C GLU A 237 4.75 -8.78 -14.21
N GLY A 238 4.46 -9.91 -13.57
CA GLY A 238 5.45 -10.66 -12.77
C GLY A 238 6.11 -9.81 -11.69
N ALA A 239 7.43 -9.95 -11.55
CA ALA A 239 8.22 -9.27 -10.51
C ALA A 239 8.34 -7.75 -10.74
N GLU A 240 8.16 -7.28 -11.98
CA GLU A 240 8.23 -5.85 -12.36
C GLU A 240 6.96 -5.09 -11.96
N ARG A 241 5.82 -5.78 -11.84
CA ARG A 241 4.59 -5.18 -11.32
C ARG A 241 4.65 -5.14 -9.79
N LYS A 242 4.96 -3.97 -9.23
CA LYS A 242 5.09 -3.72 -7.79
C LYS A 242 3.80 -3.16 -7.17
N GLU A 243 2.99 -2.43 -7.94
CA GLU A 243 1.74 -1.81 -7.50
C GLU A 243 0.61 -2.84 -7.40
N ARG A 244 0.71 -3.71 -6.38
CA ARG A 244 -0.17 -4.88 -6.18
C ARG A 244 -1.11 -4.66 -5.01
N HIS A 245 -1.88 -3.59 -5.08
CA HIS A 245 -2.83 -3.23 -4.03
C HIS A 245 -3.89 -4.32 -3.80
N GLU A 246 -4.20 -4.55 -2.53
CA GLU A 246 -5.24 -5.46 -2.06
C GLU A 246 -6.10 -4.72 -1.03
N LYS A 247 -7.36 -5.13 -0.92
CA LYS A 247 -8.30 -4.57 0.06
C LYS A 247 -7.95 -4.97 1.50
N LEU A 248 -8.49 -4.23 2.46
CA LEU A 248 -8.28 -4.40 3.89
C LEU A 248 -8.58 -5.82 4.38
N ASP A 249 -9.63 -6.48 3.86
CA ASP A 249 -9.99 -7.85 4.21
C ASP A 249 -8.87 -8.86 3.93
N LYS A 250 -8.21 -8.74 2.77
CA LYS A 250 -7.04 -9.55 2.43
C LYS A 250 -5.84 -9.24 3.33
N TRP A 251 -5.59 -7.96 3.64
CA TRP A 251 -4.54 -7.57 4.58
C TRP A 251 -4.78 -8.13 5.97
N ILE A 252 -6.02 -8.11 6.44
CA ILE A 252 -6.42 -8.69 7.73
C ILE A 252 -6.10 -10.19 7.75
N GLN A 253 -6.56 -10.95 6.75
CA GLN A 253 -6.28 -12.38 6.66
C GLN A 253 -4.77 -12.68 6.66
N ARG A 254 -4.00 -11.88 5.93
CA ARG A 254 -2.56 -12.05 5.78
C ARG A 254 -1.80 -11.80 7.08
N LEU A 255 -2.15 -10.73 7.79
CA LEU A 255 -1.55 -10.38 9.08
C LEU A 255 -1.97 -11.35 10.19
N ASP A 256 -3.23 -11.77 10.16
CA ASP A 256 -3.77 -12.81 11.05
C ASP A 256 -2.99 -14.12 10.91
N SER A 257 -2.78 -14.57 9.66
CA SER A 257 -2.03 -15.79 9.35
C SER A 257 -0.55 -15.70 9.78
N ALA A 258 0.02 -14.50 9.82
CA ALA A 258 1.39 -14.27 10.30
C ALA A 258 1.48 -14.10 11.83
N GLY A 259 0.40 -14.36 12.58
CA GLY A 259 0.41 -14.32 14.04
C GLY A 259 0.18 -12.94 14.64
N PHE A 260 -0.31 -11.96 13.87
CA PHE A 260 -0.69 -10.65 14.38
C PHE A 260 -2.19 -10.59 14.72
N GLY A 261 -2.52 -9.94 15.83
CA GLY A 261 -3.89 -9.64 16.23
C GLY A 261 -4.21 -8.18 15.96
N ASN A 262 -5.36 -7.93 15.34
CA ASN A 262 -5.87 -6.57 15.12
C ASN A 262 -6.11 -5.87 16.47
N VAL A 263 -5.76 -4.59 16.52
CA VAL A 263 -5.95 -3.68 17.66
C VAL A 263 -6.89 -2.57 17.20
N PRO A 264 -8.12 -2.51 17.73
CA PRO A 264 -9.06 -1.45 17.37
C PRO A 264 -8.46 -0.05 17.63
N LEU A 265 -8.60 0.83 16.65
CA LEU A 265 -8.18 2.23 16.79
C LEU A 265 -9.02 2.93 17.87
N SER A 266 -8.39 3.81 18.64
CA SER A 266 -9.09 4.51 19.72
C SER A 266 -10.17 5.45 19.19
N TYR A 267 -11.34 5.48 19.86
CA TYR A 267 -12.42 6.41 19.55
C TYR A 267 -11.95 7.87 19.49
N TYR A 268 -11.11 8.29 20.43
CA TYR A 268 -10.57 9.65 20.47
C TYR A 268 -9.65 9.94 19.26
N GLY A 269 -8.77 9.00 18.89
CA GLY A 269 -7.94 9.13 17.69
C GLY A 269 -8.77 9.28 16.42
N MET A 270 -9.84 8.50 16.29
CA MET A 270 -10.78 8.62 15.17
C MET A 270 -11.53 9.95 15.16
N LEU A 271 -11.96 10.44 16.33
CA LEU A 271 -12.61 11.74 16.46
C LEU A 271 -11.68 12.88 16.03
N GLN A 272 -10.41 12.82 16.39
CA GLN A 272 -9.40 13.78 15.95
C GLN A 272 -9.18 13.72 14.44
N ALA A 273 -9.08 12.52 13.86
CA ALA A 273 -8.95 12.35 12.41
C ALA A 273 -10.15 12.94 11.64
N ARG A 274 -11.38 12.73 12.13
CA ARG A 274 -12.60 13.31 11.53
C ARG A 274 -12.59 14.83 11.57
N ARG A 275 -12.22 15.42 12.71
CA ARG A 275 -12.11 16.88 12.86
C ARG A 275 -11.03 17.46 11.97
N LEU A 276 -9.90 16.77 11.84
CA LEU A 276 -8.82 17.18 10.97
C LEU A 276 -9.27 17.24 9.50
N LEU A 277 -10.00 16.23 9.01
CA LEU A 277 -10.56 16.25 7.66
C LEU A 277 -11.56 17.38 7.43
N GLN A 278 -12.43 17.64 8.42
CA GLN A 278 -13.37 18.76 8.36
C GLN A 278 -12.66 20.12 8.29
N GLY A 279 -11.51 20.25 8.97
CA GLY A 279 -10.73 21.49 9.01
C GLY A 279 -10.06 21.87 7.68
N TYR A 280 -9.83 20.93 6.77
CA TYR A 280 -9.21 21.20 5.47
C TYR A 280 -10.19 21.69 4.39
N GLY A 281 -11.49 21.73 4.67
CA GLY A 281 -12.50 22.14 3.68
C GLY A 281 -12.62 21.19 2.48
N CYS A 282 -12.16 19.95 2.62
CA CYS A 282 -12.22 18.95 1.55
C CYS A 282 -13.58 18.23 1.56
N ASP A 283 -14.61 18.92 1.07
CA ASP A 283 -15.97 18.39 0.96
C ASP A 283 -15.98 17.15 0.03
N GLY A 284 -16.09 15.97 0.64
CA GLY A 284 -16.12 14.69 -0.07
C GLY A 284 -15.36 13.58 0.65
N TYR A 285 -14.34 13.91 1.46
CA TYR A 285 -13.67 12.89 2.28
C TYR A 285 -14.56 12.39 3.41
N ARG A 286 -14.57 11.08 3.60
CA ARG A 286 -15.29 10.39 4.68
C ARG A 286 -14.38 9.40 5.38
N ILE A 287 -14.57 9.23 6.68
CA ILE A 287 -13.93 8.16 7.46
C ILE A 287 -14.99 7.10 7.78
N LYS A 288 -14.73 5.86 7.39
CA LYS A 288 -15.51 4.68 7.78
C LYS A 288 -14.68 3.83 8.74
N GLU A 289 -15.36 3.11 9.63
CA GLU A 289 -14.73 2.12 10.50
C GLU A 289 -15.12 0.73 10.00
N GLU A 290 -14.14 -0.15 9.86
CA GLU A 290 -14.36 -1.52 9.42
C GLU A 290 -13.38 -2.45 10.12
N SER A 291 -13.90 -3.47 10.80
CA SER A 291 -13.09 -4.50 11.48
C SER A 291 -12.00 -3.93 12.41
N GLY A 292 -12.35 -2.90 13.21
CA GLY A 292 -11.41 -2.23 14.13
C GLY A 292 -10.37 -1.31 13.44
N SER A 293 -10.47 -1.17 12.12
CA SER A 293 -9.59 -0.36 11.28
C SER A 293 -10.35 0.83 10.70
N VAL A 294 -9.61 1.79 10.14
CA VAL A 294 -10.16 3.00 9.52
C VAL A 294 -10.01 2.94 8.02
N LEU A 295 -11.07 3.29 7.29
CA LEU A 295 -11.02 3.56 5.86
C LEU A 295 -11.18 5.06 5.62
N ILE A 296 -10.25 5.63 4.86
CA ILE A 296 -10.37 6.96 4.27
C ILE A 296 -11.00 6.79 2.90
N CYS A 297 -12.16 7.40 2.71
CA CYS A 297 -12.93 7.33 1.48
C CYS A 297 -13.02 8.70 0.82
N TRP A 298 -13.05 8.73 -0.51
CA TRP A 298 -13.62 9.84 -1.27
C TRP A 298 -15.02 9.47 -1.68
N GLN A 299 -15.98 10.27 -1.23
CA GLN A 299 -17.38 9.89 -1.27
C GLN A 299 -17.56 8.49 -0.66
N ASP A 300 -18.17 7.56 -1.39
CA ASP A 300 -18.38 6.19 -0.94
C ASP A 300 -17.27 5.24 -1.35
N ARG A 301 -16.29 5.70 -2.14
CA ARG A 301 -15.16 4.90 -2.61
C ARG A 301 -14.04 4.88 -1.57
N PRO A 302 -13.69 3.72 -0.99
CA PRO A 302 -12.49 3.59 -0.17
C PRO A 302 -11.23 3.89 -0.99
N LEU A 303 -10.31 4.64 -0.39
CA LEU A 303 -9.02 4.99 -1.00
C LEU A 303 -7.87 4.36 -0.22
N PHE A 304 -7.87 4.52 1.10
CA PHE A 304 -6.80 4.04 1.98
C PHE A 304 -7.38 3.40 3.22
N SER A 305 -6.69 2.38 3.72
CA SER A 305 -6.97 1.73 5.00
C SER A 305 -5.85 2.02 5.99
N ILE A 306 -6.20 2.18 7.26
CA ILE A 306 -5.28 2.33 8.38
C ILE A 306 -5.68 1.30 9.44
N SER A 307 -4.76 0.41 9.78
CA SER A 307 -5.00 -0.69 10.72
C SER A 307 -3.85 -0.81 11.71
N ALA A 308 -4.14 -1.28 12.93
CA ALA A 308 -3.15 -1.45 13.98
C ALA A 308 -3.10 -2.91 14.47
N TRP A 309 -1.91 -3.38 14.81
CA TRP A 309 -1.61 -4.80 14.99
C TRP A 309 -0.64 -5.03 16.13
N ARG A 310 -0.78 -6.13 16.87
CA ARG A 310 0.18 -6.59 17.87
C ARG A 310 0.48 -8.07 17.69
N CYS A 311 1.64 -8.55 18.10
CA CYS A 311 1.92 -9.99 18.10
C CYS A 311 0.92 -10.71 19.04
N ARG A 312 0.28 -11.77 18.54
CA ARG A 312 -0.44 -12.72 19.40
C ARG A 312 0.59 -13.53 20.19
N LYS A 313 0.27 -13.77 21.46
CA LYS A 313 1.02 -14.72 22.29
C LYS A 313 0.59 -16.13 21.99
#